data_AF-A0A9E4D0W4-F1
#
_entry.id   AF-A0A9E4D0W4-F1
#
_cell.length_a   1.000
_cell.length_b   1.000
_cell.length_c   1.000
_cell.angle_alpha   90.00
_cell.angle_beta   90.00
_cell.angle_gamma   90.00
#
_symmetry.space_group_name_H-M   'P 1'
#
loop_
_entity.id
_entity.type
_entity.pdbx_description
1 polymer ?
#
loop_
_entity_poly.entity_id
_entity_poly.type
_entity_poly.pdbx_seq_one_letter_code
_entity_poly.pdbx_strand_id
1 'polypeptide(L)'
;MNIVLSLGSALFAGTSDFLGGFGSRKAAAVVVTAVSQALAMLVAIGIAWVDGGQINGSDLLLGALGGVGGAMGLMSIYAGYAVARVSIAAPVAGVGAAALPVLFDLATGGGVSGRATAGIVVGLFAIALISLERSSSSASVGVSLRYGLGGALGLGMLLLCLSRTSDDGGLWSVAATRAAGAVVLLAVIAATRTPFRLPRTAWPPVLGVAVLSASANAMFVAATQIGSVSTAAVLTSMFPAATVGWARIVFGERLQRVQIVGVAFALLSVGLIASA
;
A
#
# COMPACT_ATOMS: atom_id res chain seq x y z
N MET A 1 7.42 10.82 21.28
CA MET A 1 8.13 9.80 20.48
C MET A 1 7.19 9.04 19.54
N ASN A 2 6.10 8.43 20.03
CA ASN A 2 5.12 7.69 19.21
C ASN A 2 4.65 8.44 17.93
N ILE A 3 4.17 9.69 18.08
CA ILE A 3 3.69 10.49 16.95
C ILE A 3 4.78 10.70 15.88
N VAL A 4 6.01 10.97 16.30
CA VAL A 4 7.15 11.20 15.39
C VAL A 4 7.48 9.93 14.60
N LEU A 5 7.52 8.77 15.27
CA LEU A 5 7.77 7.48 14.63
C LEU A 5 6.65 7.11 13.65
N SER A 6 5.39 7.35 14.01
CA SER A 6 4.24 7.04 13.15
C SER A 6 4.19 7.95 11.90
N LEU A 7 4.47 9.25 12.06
CA LEU A 7 4.58 10.16 10.92
C LEU A 7 5.80 9.85 10.05
N GLY A 8 6.92 9.45 10.65
CA GLY A 8 8.09 8.99 9.91
C GLY A 8 7.80 7.71 9.12
N SER A 9 7.05 6.77 9.72
CA SER A 9 6.55 5.57 9.04
C SER A 9 5.66 5.92 7.85
N ALA A 10 4.68 6.83 8.02
CA ALA A 10 3.85 7.32 6.92
C ALA A 10 4.68 7.91 5.78
N LEU A 11 5.66 8.77 6.12
CA LEU A 11 6.52 9.42 5.14
C LEU A 11 7.35 8.41 4.35
N PHE A 12 7.96 7.43 5.03
CA PHE A 12 8.80 6.42 4.41
C PHE A 12 8.00 5.44 3.57
N ALA A 13 6.83 4.99 4.06
CA ALA A 13 5.91 4.16 3.28
C ALA A 13 5.45 4.88 2.01
N GLY A 14 5.02 6.14 2.12
CA GLY A 14 4.53 6.90 0.98
C GLY A 14 5.63 7.24 -0.03
N THR A 15 6.85 7.49 0.45
CA THR A 15 8.03 7.70 -0.41
C THR A 15 8.43 6.40 -1.10
N SER A 16 8.39 5.27 -0.41
CA SER A 16 8.60 3.94 -0.99
C SER A 16 7.64 3.69 -2.16
N ASP A 17 6.34 3.89 -1.95
CA ASP A 17 5.33 3.68 -3.00
C ASP A 17 5.55 4.59 -4.21
N PHE A 18 5.92 5.85 -3.95
CA PHE A 18 6.27 6.79 -5.00
C PHE A 18 7.49 6.30 -5.81
N LEU A 19 8.55 5.85 -5.14
CA LEU A 19 9.75 5.32 -5.80
C LEU A 19 9.45 4.07 -6.62
N GLY A 20 8.54 3.20 -6.18
CA GLY A 20 8.10 2.04 -6.96
C GLY A 20 7.42 2.44 -8.28
N GLY A 21 6.54 3.44 -8.24
CA GLY A 21 5.96 4.04 -9.43
C GLY A 21 6.99 4.73 -10.33
N PHE A 22 7.92 5.47 -9.73
CA PHE A 22 9.02 6.15 -10.44
C PHE A 22 9.96 5.15 -11.13
N GLY A 23 10.29 4.05 -10.48
CA GLY A 23 11.04 2.93 -11.07
C GLY A 23 10.27 2.29 -12.23
N SER A 24 8.95 2.19 -12.11
CA SER A 24 8.06 1.63 -13.14
C SER A 24 7.89 2.52 -14.38
N ARG A 25 8.35 3.79 -14.33
CA ARG A 25 8.54 4.62 -15.54
C ARG A 25 9.78 4.24 -16.34
N LYS A 26 10.70 3.48 -15.74
CA LYS A 26 12.01 3.11 -16.32
C LYS A 26 12.10 1.63 -16.69
N ALA A 27 11.26 0.78 -16.10
CA ALA A 27 11.22 -0.66 -16.32
C ALA A 27 9.79 -1.18 -16.14
N ALA A 28 9.52 -2.41 -16.58
CA ALA A 28 8.21 -3.02 -16.41
C ALA A 28 7.79 -3.08 -14.93
N ALA A 29 6.57 -2.63 -14.62
CA ALA A 29 6.06 -2.57 -13.24
C ALA A 29 6.12 -3.92 -12.53
N VAL A 30 5.84 -5.02 -13.23
CA VAL A 30 5.96 -6.39 -12.67
C VAL A 30 7.39 -6.71 -12.24
N VAL A 31 8.41 -6.29 -13.00
CA VAL A 31 9.83 -6.51 -12.67
C VAL A 31 10.24 -5.64 -11.49
N VAL A 32 9.88 -4.36 -11.50
CA VAL A 32 10.14 -3.43 -10.40
C VAL A 32 9.54 -3.93 -9.10
N THR A 33 8.28 -4.38 -9.14
CA THR A 33 7.56 -4.89 -7.97
C THR A 33 8.15 -6.22 -7.51
N ALA A 34 8.48 -7.14 -8.42
CA ALA A 34 9.09 -8.44 -8.08
C ALA A 34 10.43 -8.28 -7.38
N VAL A 35 11.32 -7.44 -7.92
CA VAL A 35 12.64 -7.17 -7.31
C VAL A 35 12.47 -6.47 -5.97
N SER A 36 11.55 -5.50 -5.87
CA SER A 36 11.25 -4.82 -4.60
C SER A 36 10.73 -5.79 -3.54
N GLN A 37 9.83 -6.71 -3.91
CA GLN A 37 9.31 -7.75 -3.00
C GLN A 37 10.40 -8.73 -2.59
N ALA A 38 11.28 -9.14 -3.50
CA ALA A 38 12.40 -10.02 -3.18
C ALA A 38 13.38 -9.36 -2.20
N LEU A 39 13.71 -8.07 -2.39
CA LEU A 39 14.55 -7.33 -1.46
C LEU A 39 13.86 -7.12 -0.11
N ALA A 40 12.58 -6.75 -0.11
CA ALA A 40 11.78 -6.59 1.11
C ALA A 40 11.63 -7.92 1.87
N MET A 41 11.59 -9.05 1.17
CA MET A 41 11.59 -10.39 1.76
C MET A 41 12.87 -10.65 2.54
N LEU A 42 14.05 -10.31 1.99
CA LEU A 42 15.32 -10.48 2.71
C LEU A 42 15.34 -9.68 4.01
N VAL A 43 14.82 -8.46 3.98
CA VAL A 43 14.73 -7.63 5.18
C VAL A 43 13.70 -8.20 6.16
N ALA A 44 12.53 -8.62 5.68
CA ALA A 44 11.48 -9.21 6.52
C ALA A 44 11.96 -10.50 7.21
N ILE A 45 12.71 -11.36 6.51
CA ILE A 45 13.34 -12.54 7.10
C ILE A 45 14.33 -12.13 8.20
N GLY A 46 15.20 -11.14 7.94
CA GLY A 46 16.15 -10.65 8.93
C GLY A 46 15.45 -10.14 10.20
N ILE A 47 14.34 -9.41 10.05
CA ILE A 47 13.56 -8.91 11.19
C ILE A 47 12.86 -10.07 11.92
N ALA A 48 12.26 -11.03 11.21
CA ALA A 48 11.59 -12.19 11.81
C ALA A 48 12.54 -13.07 12.64
N TRP A 49 13.80 -13.20 12.21
CA TRP A 49 14.83 -13.89 12.99
C TRP A 49 15.16 -13.22 14.32
N VAL A 50 15.11 -11.88 14.38
CA VAL A 50 15.39 -11.12 15.60
C VAL A 50 14.20 -11.12 16.55
N ASP A 51 12.98 -11.16 16.01
CA ASP A 51 11.71 -11.16 16.75
C ASP A 51 11.50 -12.43 17.59
N GLY A 52 12.00 -13.58 17.13
CA GLY A 52 11.90 -14.85 17.88
C GLY A 52 10.49 -15.45 17.93
N GLY A 53 9.55 -14.94 17.14
CA GLY A 53 8.17 -15.43 17.06
C GLY A 53 8.06 -16.87 16.53
N GLN A 54 6.96 -17.54 16.88
CA GLN A 54 6.73 -18.93 16.49
C GLN A 54 6.28 -19.06 15.04
N ILE A 55 6.73 -20.12 14.38
CA ILE A 55 6.29 -20.44 13.01
C ILE A 55 4.96 -21.20 13.08
N ASN A 56 3.88 -20.55 12.67
CA ASN A 56 2.56 -21.16 12.56
C ASN A 56 2.16 -21.31 11.08
N GLY A 57 1.81 -22.53 10.65
CA GLY A 57 1.43 -22.82 9.27
C GLY A 57 0.19 -22.06 8.79
N SER A 58 -0.77 -21.79 9.67
CA SER A 58 -1.98 -21.02 9.34
C SER A 58 -1.67 -19.55 9.05
N ASP A 59 -0.82 -18.93 9.88
CA ASP A 59 -0.35 -17.55 9.71
C ASP A 59 0.56 -17.39 8.49
N LEU A 60 1.37 -18.41 8.18
CA LEU A 60 2.14 -18.45 6.94
C LEU A 60 1.22 -18.52 5.70
N LEU A 61 0.14 -19.31 5.75
CA LEU A 61 -0.81 -19.42 4.64
C LEU A 61 -1.58 -18.12 4.44
N LEU A 62 -2.08 -17.52 5.52
CA LEU A 62 -2.75 -16.22 5.47
C LEU A 62 -1.80 -15.13 4.96
N GLY A 63 -0.56 -15.09 5.47
CA GLY A 63 0.49 -14.21 4.98
C GLY A 63 0.76 -14.43 3.49
N ALA A 64 0.85 -15.67 3.03
CA ALA A 64 1.07 -15.99 1.62
C ALA A 64 -0.09 -15.54 0.71
N LEU A 65 -1.34 -15.82 1.10
CA LEU A 65 -2.54 -15.40 0.38
C LEU A 65 -2.64 -13.87 0.32
N GLY A 66 -2.43 -13.21 1.46
CA GLY A 66 -2.35 -11.76 1.54
C GLY A 66 -1.22 -11.21 0.69
N GLY A 67 -0.06 -11.88 0.66
CA GLY A 67 1.11 -11.52 -0.14
C GLY A 67 0.87 -11.59 -1.64
N VAL A 68 0.11 -12.58 -2.11
CA VAL A 68 -0.33 -12.66 -3.51
C VAL A 68 -1.20 -11.45 -3.86
N GLY A 69 -2.23 -11.19 -3.06
CA GLY A 69 -3.11 -10.03 -3.26
C GLY A 69 -2.33 -8.72 -3.22
N GLY A 70 -1.53 -8.52 -2.18
CA GLY A 70 -0.73 -7.32 -1.96
C GLY A 70 0.28 -7.06 -3.07
N ALA A 71 0.95 -8.10 -3.59
CA ALA A 71 1.89 -7.96 -4.69
C ALA A 71 1.21 -7.58 -6.01
N MET A 72 0.06 -8.19 -6.31
CA MET A 72 -0.73 -7.84 -7.50
C MET A 72 -1.31 -6.42 -7.38
N GLY A 73 -1.77 -6.04 -6.20
CA GLY A 73 -2.23 -4.67 -5.90
C GLY A 73 -1.11 -3.64 -6.05
N LEU A 74 0.06 -3.91 -5.49
CA LEU A 74 1.22 -3.02 -5.58
C LEU A 74 1.71 -2.89 -7.04
N MET A 75 1.75 -4.00 -7.79
CA MET A 75 2.05 -3.98 -9.22
C MET A 75 1.06 -3.11 -9.99
N SER A 76 -0.24 -3.21 -9.68
CA SER A 76 -1.29 -2.36 -10.28
C SER A 76 -1.04 -0.89 -10.00
N ILE A 77 -0.76 -0.53 -8.75
CA ILE A 77 -0.49 0.86 -8.35
C ILE A 77 0.77 1.39 -9.04
N TYR A 78 1.85 0.62 -9.06
CA TYR A 78 3.11 1.01 -9.67
C TYR A 78 2.98 1.19 -11.19
N ALA A 79 2.22 0.32 -11.85
CA ALA A 79 1.86 0.49 -13.25
C ALA A 79 1.03 1.77 -13.46
N GLY A 80 0.06 2.04 -12.58
CA GLY A 80 -0.75 3.26 -12.60
C GLY A 80 0.07 4.54 -12.44
N TYR A 81 1.02 4.55 -11.50
CA TYR A 81 1.90 5.71 -11.29
C TYR A 81 2.85 5.96 -12.46
N ALA A 82 3.12 4.93 -13.27
CA ALA A 82 3.96 5.07 -14.45
C ALA A 82 3.23 5.75 -15.62
N VAL A 83 1.92 5.51 -15.77
CA VAL A 83 1.16 5.91 -16.98
C VAL A 83 0.00 6.86 -16.72
N ALA A 84 -0.37 7.10 -15.46
CA ALA A 84 -1.53 7.90 -15.07
C ALA A 84 -1.21 8.80 -13.86
N ARG A 85 -2.21 9.52 -13.36
CA ARG A 85 -2.06 10.47 -12.25
C ARG A 85 -1.94 9.74 -10.92
N VAL A 86 -0.85 9.99 -10.21
CA VAL A 86 -0.57 9.43 -8.88
C VAL A 86 -1.56 9.97 -7.86
N SER A 87 -1.88 11.25 -7.98
CA SER A 87 -2.87 11.97 -7.15
C SER A 87 -4.28 11.38 -7.13
N ILE A 88 -4.62 10.51 -8.10
CA ILE A 88 -5.91 9.80 -8.17
C ILE A 88 -5.74 8.34 -7.74
N ALA A 89 -4.74 7.65 -8.29
CA ALA A 89 -4.56 6.22 -8.05
C ALA A 89 -4.20 5.92 -6.57
N ALA A 90 -3.36 6.74 -5.94
CA ALA A 90 -2.91 6.51 -4.56
C ALA A 90 -4.05 6.59 -3.54
N PRO A 91 -4.88 7.66 -3.53
CA PRO A 91 -6.00 7.75 -2.58
C PRO A 91 -7.07 6.69 -2.82
N VAL A 92 -7.39 6.36 -4.09
CA VAL A 92 -8.35 5.30 -4.43
C VAL A 92 -7.89 3.95 -3.87
N ALA A 93 -6.61 3.61 -4.08
CA ALA A 93 -6.04 2.38 -3.56
C ALA A 93 -6.10 2.32 -2.03
N GLY A 94 -5.72 3.41 -1.36
CA GLY A 94 -5.73 3.49 0.11
C GLY A 94 -7.13 3.35 0.71
N VAL A 95 -8.09 4.13 0.22
CA VAL A 95 -9.50 4.09 0.71
C VAL A 95 -10.10 2.71 0.44
N GLY A 96 -9.96 2.19 -0.78
CA GLY A 96 -10.57 0.92 -1.14
C GLY A 96 -9.93 -0.27 -0.40
N ALA A 97 -8.61 -0.24 -0.17
CA ALA A 97 -7.94 -1.26 0.63
C ALA A 97 -8.42 -1.25 2.10
N ALA A 98 -8.56 -0.07 2.69
CA ALA A 98 -9.05 0.07 4.07
C ALA A 98 -10.52 -0.34 4.21
N ALA A 99 -11.36 -0.09 3.20
CA ALA A 99 -12.76 -0.46 3.23
C ALA A 99 -12.99 -1.97 3.14
N LEU A 100 -12.09 -2.73 2.50
CA LEU A 100 -12.33 -4.13 2.17
C LEU A 100 -12.52 -5.06 3.40
N PRO A 101 -11.67 -5.00 4.45
CA PRO A 101 -11.91 -5.77 5.67
C PRO A 101 -13.24 -5.44 6.35
N VAL A 102 -13.60 -4.15 6.43
CA VAL A 102 -14.85 -3.69 7.04
C VAL A 102 -16.07 -4.20 6.27
N LEU A 103 -16.02 -4.16 4.94
CA LEU A 103 -17.09 -4.68 4.09
C LEU A 103 -17.24 -6.20 4.24
N PHE A 104 -16.12 -6.92 4.40
CA PHE A 104 -16.12 -8.35 4.65
C PHE A 104 -16.75 -8.69 6.01
N ASP A 105 -16.39 -7.96 7.07
CA ASP A 105 -16.97 -8.16 8.39
C ASP A 105 -18.48 -7.87 8.38
N LEU A 106 -18.93 -6.81 7.70
CA LEU A 106 -20.36 -6.53 7.49
C LEU A 106 -21.07 -7.69 6.76
N ALA A 107 -20.46 -8.22 5.70
CA ALA A 107 -21.04 -9.29 4.89
C ALA A 107 -21.09 -10.64 5.63
N THR A 108 -20.19 -10.85 6.59
CA THR A 108 -20.15 -12.07 7.42
C THR A 108 -20.97 -11.95 8.72
N GLY A 109 -21.73 -10.86 8.89
CA GLY A 109 -22.60 -10.62 10.04
C GLY A 109 -21.89 -10.07 11.27
N GLY A 110 -20.64 -9.59 11.11
CA GLY A 110 -19.90 -8.88 12.15
C GLY A 110 -20.46 -7.49 12.42
N GLY A 111 -20.19 -6.97 13.62
CA GLY A 111 -20.52 -5.59 13.99
C GLY A 111 -19.52 -4.61 13.37
N VAL A 112 -20.03 -3.56 12.74
CA VAL A 112 -19.20 -2.46 12.22
C VAL A 112 -19.36 -1.24 13.11
N SER A 113 -18.26 -0.65 13.56
CA SER A 113 -18.32 0.55 14.39
C SER A 113 -18.79 1.76 13.55
N GLY A 114 -19.51 2.69 14.20
CA GLY A 114 -20.00 3.89 13.49
C GLY A 114 -18.89 4.72 12.84
N ARG A 115 -17.65 4.64 13.37
CA ARG A 115 -16.47 5.28 12.78
C ARG A 115 -16.04 4.61 11.49
N ALA A 116 -16.02 3.27 11.44
CA ALA A 116 -15.73 2.53 10.22
C ALA A 116 -16.76 2.84 9.11
N THR A 117 -18.05 2.86 9.45
CA THR A 117 -19.11 3.22 8.48
C THR A 117 -18.96 4.66 7.99
N ALA A 118 -18.73 5.62 8.89
CA ALA A 118 -18.47 7.01 8.51
C ALA A 118 -17.23 7.13 7.61
N GLY A 119 -16.16 6.40 7.95
CA GLY A 119 -14.94 6.33 7.16
C GLY A 119 -15.20 5.84 5.73
N ILE A 120 -15.98 4.78 5.55
CA ILE A 120 -16.37 4.28 4.21
C ILE A 120 -17.13 5.35 3.43
N VAL A 121 -18.15 5.98 4.04
CA VAL A 121 -18.96 7.01 3.38
C VAL A 121 -18.09 8.20 2.94
N VAL A 122 -17.21 8.68 3.83
CA VAL A 122 -16.26 9.75 3.53
C VAL A 122 -15.31 9.33 2.41
N GLY A 123 -14.88 8.06 2.38
CA GLY A 123 -14.00 7.52 1.36
C GLY A 123 -14.64 7.46 -0.02
N LEU A 124 -15.88 7.00 -0.11
CA LEU A 124 -16.66 7.01 -1.35
C LEU A 124 -16.87 8.44 -1.86
N PHE A 125 -17.16 9.37 -0.96
CA PHE A 125 -17.28 10.79 -1.30
C PHE A 125 -15.96 11.37 -1.80
N ALA A 126 -14.82 11.02 -1.17
CA ALA A 126 -13.49 11.41 -1.61
C ALA A 126 -13.18 10.90 -3.03
N ILE A 127 -13.44 9.61 -3.29
CA ILE A 127 -13.23 9.00 -4.61
C ILE A 127 -14.12 9.68 -5.66
N ALA A 128 -15.37 9.97 -5.33
CA ALA A 128 -16.29 10.69 -6.22
C ALA A 128 -15.77 12.10 -6.55
N LEU A 129 -15.36 12.88 -5.54
CA LEU A 129 -14.77 14.21 -5.72
C LEU A 129 -13.52 14.18 -6.63
N ILE A 130 -12.64 13.19 -6.43
CA ILE A 130 -11.44 13.02 -7.24
C ILE A 130 -11.80 12.63 -8.69
N SER A 131 -12.89 11.90 -8.88
CA SER A 131 -13.34 11.37 -10.18
C SER A 131 -14.16 12.36 -11.01
N LEU A 132 -14.84 13.33 -10.37
CA LEU A 132 -15.75 14.28 -11.03
C LEU A 132 -15.02 15.32 -11.90
N GLU A 133 -13.71 15.45 -11.76
CA GLU A 133 -12.96 16.54 -12.40
C GLU A 133 -12.47 16.17 -13.82
N ARG A 134 -12.92 16.92 -14.82
CA ARG A 134 -12.47 16.83 -16.23
C ARG A 134 -11.05 17.37 -16.37
N SER A 135 -10.07 16.52 -16.12
CA SER A 135 -8.67 16.93 -16.15
C SER A 135 -8.07 16.96 -17.58
N SER A 136 -8.47 17.85 -18.49
CA SER A 136 -7.95 18.05 -19.89
C SER A 136 -7.78 16.81 -20.82
N SER A 137 -7.83 15.59 -20.30
CA SER A 137 -7.75 14.27 -20.91
C SER A 137 -8.50 13.33 -19.96
N SER A 138 -9.81 13.17 -20.20
CA SER A 138 -10.69 12.26 -19.46
C SER A 138 -10.17 10.81 -19.46
N ALA A 139 -9.34 10.45 -20.44
CA ALA A 139 -8.68 9.15 -20.53
C ALA A 139 -7.72 8.89 -19.36
N SER A 140 -7.04 9.92 -18.84
CA SER A 140 -6.08 9.75 -17.73
C SER A 140 -6.74 9.40 -16.40
N VAL A 141 -7.96 9.90 -16.14
CA VAL A 141 -8.71 9.67 -14.90
C VAL A 141 -9.20 8.23 -14.82
N GLY A 142 -9.81 7.71 -15.89
CA GLY A 142 -10.30 6.33 -15.93
C GLY A 142 -9.17 5.31 -15.76
N VAL A 143 -7.99 5.58 -16.35
CA VAL A 143 -6.81 4.72 -16.18
C VAL A 143 -6.29 4.76 -14.73
N SER A 144 -6.18 5.95 -14.12
CA SER A 144 -5.82 6.07 -12.70
C SER A 144 -6.79 5.32 -11.79
N LEU A 145 -8.10 5.44 -12.04
CA LEU A 145 -9.12 4.77 -11.25
C LEU A 145 -9.01 3.24 -11.36
N ARG A 146 -8.80 2.72 -12.58
CA ARG A 146 -8.63 1.27 -12.80
C ARG A 146 -7.42 0.72 -12.05
N TYR A 147 -6.28 1.39 -12.12
CA TYR A 147 -5.09 0.94 -11.40
C TYR A 147 -5.22 1.11 -9.88
N GLY A 148 -5.85 2.19 -9.43
CA GLY A 148 -6.20 2.43 -8.04
C GLY A 148 -7.13 1.36 -7.48
N LEU A 149 -8.17 0.96 -8.22
CA LEU A 149 -9.09 -0.12 -7.84
C LEU A 149 -8.40 -1.49 -7.82
N GLY A 150 -7.53 -1.78 -8.80
CA GLY A 150 -6.70 -3.00 -8.73
C GLY A 150 -5.78 -2.99 -7.51
N GLY A 151 -5.25 -1.82 -7.15
CA GLY A 151 -4.51 -1.59 -5.92
C GLY A 151 -5.34 -1.83 -4.66
N ALA A 152 -6.55 -1.26 -4.60
CA ALA A 152 -7.49 -1.40 -3.50
C ALA A 152 -7.87 -2.87 -3.25
N LEU A 153 -8.16 -3.63 -4.30
CA LEU A 153 -8.51 -5.05 -4.18
C LEU A 153 -7.32 -5.87 -3.66
N GLY A 154 -6.13 -5.66 -4.22
CA GLY A 154 -4.94 -6.41 -3.83
C GLY A 154 -4.45 -6.07 -2.42
N LEU A 155 -4.32 -4.78 -2.10
CA LEU A 155 -3.93 -4.33 -0.76
C LEU A 155 -5.03 -4.60 0.26
N GLY A 156 -6.31 -4.51 -0.11
CA GLY A 156 -7.42 -4.88 0.76
C GLY A 156 -7.42 -6.37 1.09
N MET A 157 -7.14 -7.24 0.11
CA MET A 157 -6.95 -8.67 0.35
C MET A 157 -5.77 -8.93 1.29
N LEU A 158 -4.66 -8.21 1.12
CA LEU A 158 -3.53 -8.26 2.05
C LEU A 158 -3.95 -7.91 3.48
N LEU A 159 -4.62 -6.76 3.66
CA LEU A 159 -5.08 -6.30 4.97
C LEU A 159 -6.09 -7.28 5.60
N LEU A 160 -7.01 -7.82 4.80
CA LEU A 160 -7.97 -8.81 5.27
C LEU A 160 -7.26 -10.08 5.76
N CYS A 161 -6.34 -10.64 4.99
CA CYS A 161 -5.59 -11.82 5.42
C CYS A 161 -4.76 -11.56 6.68
N LEU A 162 -4.07 -10.42 6.75
CA LEU A 162 -3.28 -10.05 7.93
C LEU A 162 -4.17 -9.81 9.16
N SER A 163 -5.37 -9.25 9.00
CA SER A 163 -6.32 -9.06 10.12
C SER A 163 -6.82 -10.37 10.74
N ARG A 164 -6.64 -11.50 10.05
CA ARG A 164 -7.02 -12.84 10.51
C ARG A 164 -5.83 -13.66 11.02
N THR A 165 -4.62 -13.11 10.95
CA THR A 165 -3.40 -13.73 11.48
C THR A 165 -3.44 -13.67 13.01
N SER A 166 -2.93 -14.70 13.69
CA SER A 166 -2.89 -14.74 15.15
C SER A 166 -1.90 -13.73 15.73
N ASP A 167 -2.18 -13.21 16.94
CA ASP A 167 -1.28 -12.27 17.64
C ASP A 167 0.10 -12.89 17.95
N ASP A 168 0.16 -14.23 18.06
CA ASP A 168 1.37 -15.00 18.38
C ASP A 168 2.21 -15.38 17.14
N GLY A 169 1.69 -15.17 15.93
CA GLY A 169 2.26 -15.66 14.65
C GLY A 169 3.59 -15.03 14.24
N GLY A 170 4.10 -14.08 15.03
CA GLY A 170 5.37 -13.39 14.82
C GLY A 170 5.49 -12.69 13.46
N LEU A 171 6.64 -12.11 13.19
CA LEU A 171 6.91 -11.43 11.91
C LEU A 171 7.17 -12.40 10.73
N TRP A 172 7.01 -13.71 10.94
CA TRP A 172 7.11 -14.74 9.89
C TRP A 172 5.97 -14.65 8.86
N SER A 173 4.76 -14.25 9.28
CA SER A 173 3.64 -13.97 8.38
C SER A 173 3.97 -12.86 7.37
N VAL A 174 4.71 -11.84 7.81
CA VAL A 174 5.19 -10.74 6.97
C VAL A 174 6.25 -11.24 5.98
N ALA A 175 7.17 -12.10 6.43
CA ALA A 175 8.14 -12.73 5.53
C ALA A 175 7.44 -13.59 4.46
N ALA A 176 6.44 -14.39 4.85
CA ALA A 176 5.62 -15.18 3.92
C ALA A 176 4.88 -14.31 2.91
N THR A 177 4.36 -13.16 3.34
CA THR A 177 3.74 -12.15 2.47
C THR A 177 4.69 -11.70 1.37
N ARG A 178 5.93 -11.35 1.73
CA ARG A 178 6.94 -10.89 0.77
C ARG A 178 7.40 -12.01 -0.15
N ALA A 179 7.58 -13.21 0.38
CA ALA A 179 7.98 -14.39 -0.38
C ALA A 179 6.93 -14.80 -1.42
N ALA A 180 5.68 -14.97 -1.02
CA ALA A 180 4.58 -15.30 -1.91
C ALA A 180 4.38 -14.21 -2.97
N GLY A 181 4.50 -12.94 -2.56
CA GLY A 181 4.46 -11.80 -3.46
C GLY A 181 5.57 -11.81 -4.51
N ALA A 182 6.80 -12.13 -4.13
CA ALA A 182 7.91 -12.26 -5.09
C ALA A 182 7.68 -13.44 -6.04
N VAL A 183 7.27 -14.60 -5.51
CA VAL A 183 7.01 -15.81 -6.30
C VAL A 183 5.90 -15.60 -7.32
N VAL A 184 4.77 -15.01 -6.93
CA VAL A 184 3.65 -14.79 -7.87
C VAL A 184 4.05 -13.82 -8.98
N LEU A 185 4.81 -12.77 -8.67
CA LEU A 185 5.24 -11.82 -9.69
C LEU A 185 6.30 -12.42 -10.63
N LEU A 186 7.19 -13.27 -10.12
CA LEU A 186 8.10 -14.06 -10.97
C LEU A 186 7.33 -15.02 -11.87
N ALA A 187 6.27 -15.66 -11.36
CA ALA A 187 5.39 -16.50 -12.17
C ALA A 187 4.66 -15.69 -13.25
N VAL A 188 4.18 -14.48 -12.93
CA VAL A 188 3.60 -13.55 -13.92
C VAL A 188 4.63 -13.16 -14.97
N ILE A 189 5.88 -12.85 -14.59
CA ILE A 189 6.96 -12.55 -15.54
C ILE A 189 7.19 -13.72 -16.49
N ALA A 190 7.28 -14.95 -15.96
CA ALA A 190 7.47 -16.15 -16.76
C ALA A 190 6.29 -16.41 -17.70
N ALA A 191 5.05 -16.33 -17.20
CA ALA A 191 3.84 -16.58 -17.97
C ALA A 191 3.62 -15.55 -19.08
N THR A 192 3.88 -14.26 -18.79
CA THR A 192 3.77 -13.17 -19.77
C THR A 192 4.99 -13.04 -20.66
N ARG A 193 6.06 -13.81 -20.40
CA ARG A 193 7.37 -13.70 -21.05
C ARG A 193 7.92 -12.27 -21.02
N THR A 194 7.63 -11.53 -19.96
CA THR A 194 8.14 -10.17 -19.79
C THR A 194 9.66 -10.22 -19.66
N PRO A 195 10.43 -9.44 -20.44
CA PRO A 195 11.87 -9.47 -20.34
C PRO A 195 12.31 -8.98 -18.95
N PHE A 196 13.02 -9.83 -18.22
CA PHE A 196 13.59 -9.47 -16.91
C PHE A 196 14.76 -8.52 -17.12
N ARG A 197 14.47 -7.23 -17.27
CA ARG A 197 15.44 -6.17 -17.53
C ARG A 197 15.20 -5.00 -16.59
N LEU A 198 16.15 -4.80 -15.68
CA LEU A 198 16.18 -3.64 -14.80
C LEU A 198 17.40 -2.77 -15.18
N PRO A 199 17.19 -1.66 -15.91
CA PRO A 199 18.29 -0.79 -16.31
C PRO A 199 18.94 -0.16 -15.07
N ARG A 200 20.22 0.22 -15.18
CA ARG A 200 20.99 0.83 -14.07
C ARG A 200 20.27 2.04 -13.44
N THR A 201 19.52 2.79 -14.24
CA THR A 201 18.74 3.96 -13.79
C THR A 201 17.50 3.62 -12.96
N ALA A 202 17.04 2.37 -12.97
CA ALA A 202 15.90 1.87 -12.20
C ALA A 202 16.32 1.20 -10.88
N TRP A 203 17.60 0.87 -10.69
CA TRP A 203 18.10 0.29 -9.43
C TRP A 203 17.97 1.23 -8.22
N PRO A 204 18.35 2.52 -8.28
CA PRO A 204 18.22 3.41 -7.13
C PRO A 204 16.79 3.49 -6.55
N PRO A 205 15.71 3.70 -7.34
CA PRO A 205 14.37 3.69 -6.77
C PRO A 205 13.96 2.32 -6.23
N VAL A 206 14.34 1.21 -6.86
CA VAL A 206 14.03 -0.15 -6.36
C VAL A 206 14.71 -0.44 -5.02
N LEU A 207 15.98 -0.07 -4.87
CA LEU A 207 16.67 -0.17 -3.59
C LEU A 207 16.04 0.75 -2.54
N GLY A 208 15.63 1.96 -2.95
CA GLY A 208 14.90 2.90 -2.11
C GLY A 208 13.57 2.33 -1.60
N VAL A 209 12.81 1.63 -2.45
CA VAL A 209 11.57 0.93 -2.03
C VAL A 209 11.89 -0.07 -0.92
N ALA A 210 12.91 -0.92 -1.09
CA ALA A 210 13.25 -1.93 -0.09
C ALA A 210 13.66 -1.33 1.26
N VAL A 211 14.56 -0.34 1.23
CA VAL A 211 15.10 0.30 2.44
C VAL A 211 14.03 1.14 3.15
N LEU A 212 13.28 1.96 2.42
CA LEU A 212 12.27 2.83 3.01
C LEU A 212 11.07 2.03 3.51
N SER A 213 10.63 1.00 2.78
CA SER A 213 9.55 0.10 3.23
C SER A 213 9.94 -0.62 4.52
N ALA A 214 11.16 -1.16 4.60
CA ALA A 214 11.66 -1.77 5.82
C ALA A 214 11.73 -0.78 6.98
N SER A 215 12.28 0.41 6.74
CA SER A 215 12.39 1.46 7.74
C SER A 215 11.02 1.93 8.22
N ALA A 216 10.04 2.06 7.32
CA ALA A 216 8.67 2.42 7.65
C ALA A 216 8.02 1.39 8.59
N ASN A 217 8.18 0.09 8.29
CA ASN A 217 7.67 -0.98 9.14
C ASN A 217 8.35 -1.00 10.51
N ALA A 218 9.67 -0.84 10.56
CA ALA A 218 10.41 -0.77 11.82
C ALA A 218 9.97 0.41 12.68
N MET A 219 9.77 1.60 12.08
CA MET A 219 9.25 2.78 12.78
C MET A 219 7.81 2.57 13.27
N PHE A 220 6.97 1.89 12.50
CA PHE A 220 5.61 1.56 12.91
C PHE A 220 5.62 0.63 14.13
N VAL A 221 6.39 -0.47 14.08
CA VAL A 221 6.53 -1.40 15.22
C VAL A 221 7.09 -0.70 16.45
N ALA A 222 8.12 0.14 16.30
CA ALA A 222 8.63 0.93 17.42
C ALA A 222 7.57 1.90 17.99
N ALA A 223 6.71 2.47 17.13
CA ALA A 223 5.63 3.35 17.54
C ALA A 223 4.55 2.60 18.35
N THR A 224 4.18 1.38 17.92
CA THR A 224 3.19 0.53 18.61
C THR A 224 3.72 -0.01 19.93
N GLN A 225 5.04 -0.17 20.09
CA GLN A 225 5.65 -0.59 21.35
C GLN A 225 5.73 0.52 22.40
N ILE A 226 5.87 1.79 21.98
CA ILE A 226 6.06 2.94 22.89
C ILE A 226 4.74 3.69 23.13
N GLY A 227 3.65 3.37 22.42
CA GLY A 227 2.35 4.02 22.63
C GLY A 227 1.18 3.29 21.96
N SER A 228 0.06 4.00 21.78
CA SER A 228 -1.17 3.41 21.25
C SER A 228 -1.02 2.91 19.81
N VAL A 229 -1.34 1.63 19.60
CA VAL A 229 -1.41 0.98 18.29
C VAL A 229 -2.39 1.71 17.36
N SER A 230 -3.55 2.12 17.88
CA SER A 230 -4.56 2.83 17.09
C SER A 230 -4.04 4.19 16.62
N THR A 231 -3.41 4.97 17.49
CA THR A 231 -2.79 6.25 17.09
C THR A 231 -1.71 6.03 16.03
N ALA A 232 -0.86 5.02 16.20
CA ALA A 232 0.18 4.71 15.22
C ALA A 232 -0.40 4.31 13.87
N ALA A 233 -1.43 3.45 13.85
CA ALA A 233 -2.12 3.01 12.64
C ALA A 233 -2.74 4.18 11.88
N VAL A 234 -3.45 5.07 12.59
CA VAL A 234 -4.07 6.26 12.00
C VAL A 234 -3.02 7.18 11.36
N LEU A 235 -1.94 7.48 12.08
CA LEU A 235 -0.89 8.37 11.59
C LEU A 235 -0.11 7.76 10.42
N THR A 236 0.25 6.47 10.51
CA THR A 236 0.95 5.75 9.42
C THR A 236 0.08 5.66 8.16
N SER A 237 -1.24 5.56 8.31
CA SER A 237 -2.18 5.50 7.19
C SER A 237 -2.20 6.76 6.32
N MET A 238 -1.58 7.85 6.78
CA MET A 238 -1.40 9.08 5.99
C MET A 238 -0.32 8.96 4.91
N PHE A 239 0.30 7.80 4.72
CA PHE A 239 1.31 7.57 3.68
C PHE A 239 0.91 8.03 2.27
N PRO A 240 -0.37 7.94 1.81
CA PRO A 240 -0.74 8.44 0.47
C PRO A 240 -0.49 9.95 0.34
N ALA A 241 -0.54 10.72 1.43
CA ALA A 241 -0.23 12.15 1.43
C ALA A 241 1.22 12.40 0.99
N ALA A 242 2.16 11.60 1.51
CA ALA A 242 3.57 11.67 1.11
C ALA A 242 3.76 11.26 -0.37
N THR A 243 3.07 10.20 -0.82
CA THR A 243 3.11 9.77 -2.22
C THR A 243 2.62 10.87 -3.18
N VAL A 244 1.48 11.50 -2.86
CA VAL A 244 0.93 12.61 -3.66
C VAL A 244 1.81 13.86 -3.59
N GLY A 245 2.39 14.15 -2.42
CA GLY A 245 3.36 15.23 -2.25
C GLY A 245 4.58 15.08 -3.16
N TRP A 246 5.17 13.88 -3.21
CA TRP A 246 6.28 13.58 -4.12
C TRP A 246 5.87 13.65 -5.59
N ALA A 247 4.67 13.17 -5.95
CA ALA A 247 4.16 13.31 -7.31
C ALA A 247 4.02 14.78 -7.73
N ARG A 248 3.58 15.66 -6.83
CA ARG A 248 3.53 17.10 -7.08
C ARG A 248 4.92 17.70 -7.29
N ILE A 249 5.90 17.33 -6.46
CA ILE A 249 7.25 17.89 -6.51
C ILE A 249 8.04 17.38 -7.72
N VAL A 250 7.99 16.08 -7.99
CA VAL A 250 8.85 15.41 -8.98
C VAL A 250 8.20 15.37 -10.36
N PHE A 251 6.90 15.08 -10.44
CA PHE A 251 6.18 15.03 -11.71
C PHE A 251 5.49 16.34 -12.06
N GLY A 252 5.53 17.34 -11.17
CA GLY A 252 4.86 18.62 -11.40
C GLY A 252 3.34 18.50 -11.48
N GLU A 253 2.75 17.45 -10.87
CA GLU A 253 1.30 17.25 -10.89
C GLU A 253 0.58 18.46 -10.27
N ARG A 254 -0.14 19.21 -11.11
CA ARG A 254 -0.95 20.36 -10.67
C ARG A 254 -2.27 19.85 -10.13
N LEU A 255 -2.34 19.77 -8.80
CA LEU A 255 -3.58 19.43 -8.09
C LEU A 255 -4.56 20.61 -8.16
N GLN A 256 -5.75 20.36 -8.67
CA GLN A 256 -6.85 21.32 -8.55
C GLN A 256 -7.36 21.36 -7.10
N ARG A 257 -8.01 22.47 -6.71
CA ARG A 257 -8.54 22.65 -5.35
C ARG A 257 -9.45 21.50 -4.93
N VAL A 258 -10.27 21.00 -5.84
CA VAL A 258 -11.17 19.86 -5.61
C VAL A 258 -10.40 18.57 -5.33
N GLN A 259 -9.30 18.30 -6.04
CA GLN A 259 -8.45 17.13 -5.79
C GLN A 259 -7.73 17.21 -4.46
N ILE A 260 -7.30 18.41 -4.03
CA ILE A 260 -6.70 18.61 -2.70
C ILE A 260 -7.72 18.28 -1.61
N VAL A 261 -8.95 18.79 -1.76
CA VAL A 261 -10.06 18.50 -0.84
C VAL A 261 -10.40 17.00 -0.87
N GLY A 262 -10.46 16.38 -2.04
CA GLY A 262 -10.69 14.94 -2.19
C GLY A 262 -9.59 14.09 -1.54
N VAL A 263 -8.31 14.45 -1.70
CA VAL A 263 -7.18 13.79 -1.01
C VAL A 263 -7.32 13.95 0.50
N ALA A 264 -7.69 15.14 1.00
CA ALA A 264 -7.91 15.36 2.42
C ALA A 264 -9.05 14.47 2.96
N PHE A 265 -10.16 14.34 2.23
CA PHE A 265 -11.24 13.41 2.59
C PHE A 265 -10.80 11.95 2.51
N ALA A 266 -9.99 11.56 1.54
CA ALA A 266 -9.47 10.20 1.45
C ALA A 266 -8.57 9.86 2.66
N LEU A 267 -7.70 10.77 3.07
CA LEU A 267 -6.88 10.60 4.27
C LEU A 267 -7.72 10.54 5.54
N LEU A 268 -8.76 11.38 5.63
CA LEU A 268 -9.71 11.35 6.73
C LEU A 268 -10.47 10.01 6.80
N SER A 269 -10.93 9.52 5.65
CA SER A 269 -11.60 8.22 5.52
C SER A 269 -10.73 7.10 6.05
N VAL A 270 -9.49 7.00 5.58
CA VAL A 270 -8.56 5.95 6.01
C VAL A 270 -8.28 6.07 7.51
N GLY A 271 -8.09 7.29 8.04
CA GLY A 271 -7.91 7.52 9.47
C GLY A 271 -9.13 7.13 10.32
N LEU A 272 -10.35 7.38 9.84
CA LEU A 272 -11.59 6.98 10.51
C LEU A 272 -11.73 5.45 10.54
N ILE A 273 -11.39 4.77 9.44
CA ILE A 273 -11.39 3.30 9.37
C ILE A 273 -10.30 2.71 10.29
N ALA A 274 -9.10 3.29 10.30
CA ALA A 274 -7.99 2.81 11.12
C ALA A 274 -8.18 3.04 12.63
N SER A 275 -9.11 3.92 13.03
CA SER A 275 -9.46 4.21 14.43
C SER A 275 -10.81 3.62 14.88
N ALA A 276 -11.41 2.80 14.01
CA ALA A 276 -12.70 2.15 14.19
C ALA A 276 -12.63 0.98 15.17
#